data_AF-A0A942DK83-F1
#
_entry.id   AF-A0A942DK83-F1
#
_cell.length_a   1.000
_cell.length_b   1.000
_cell.length_c   1.000
_cell.angle_alpha   90.00
_cell.angle_beta   90.00
_cell.angle_gamma   90.00
#
_symmetry.space_group_name_H-M   'P 1'
#
loop_
_entity.id
_entity.type
_entity.pdbx_description
1 polymer ?
#
loop_
_entity_poly.entity_id
_entity_poly.type
_entity_poly.pdbx_seq_one_letter_code
_entity_poly.pdbx_strand_id
1 'polypeptide(L)'
;MKLFVASLLSGLFFSTTLFANPSRPVCSMQLLCDQMRNTNTVLNFDIPENTNSEKSLESLEPLFAENQAAILELLAQRKSSLSQSTFDSLVKAISTVTLGNFEDPKIRKVFPGACNRPNAIYIAGMHKVYVCPSLLSYPQGTLKQILAHELGHVIQKLQNHIPCFKDFPKKQVDEIFADWVASKVLSEKIALERDKRAAGKQAFESQLLFLSLACGQPQKKPDWAQTHPNFQNRIEQIFLSQPAFQEALRCHSKSMNSCG
;
A
#
# COMPACT_ATOMS: atom_id res chain seq x y z
N MET A 1 32.10 25.23 -44.64
CA MET A 1 31.61 26.25 -43.68
C MET A 1 30.48 25.65 -42.87
N LYS A 2 30.70 25.35 -41.58
CA LYS A 2 29.65 24.91 -40.65
C LYS A 2 29.48 26.03 -39.62
N LEU A 3 28.32 26.69 -39.62
CA LEU A 3 27.99 27.78 -38.70
C LEU A 3 27.79 27.22 -37.29
N PHE A 4 28.51 27.80 -36.33
CA PHE A 4 28.26 27.69 -34.90
C PHE A 4 27.16 28.69 -34.52
N VAL A 5 26.07 28.21 -33.92
CA VAL A 5 25.07 29.06 -33.26
C VAL A 5 25.26 28.90 -31.76
N ALA A 6 25.86 29.91 -31.13
CA ALA A 6 25.98 30.01 -29.68
C ALA A 6 24.66 30.57 -29.12
N SER A 7 23.96 29.77 -28.32
CA SER A 7 22.76 30.20 -27.61
C SER A 7 23.15 30.74 -26.24
N LEU A 8 23.02 32.06 -26.06
CA LEU A 8 23.10 32.71 -24.76
C LEU A 8 21.87 32.34 -23.93
N LEU A 9 22.06 31.59 -22.84
CA LEU A 9 21.08 31.43 -21.78
C LEU A 9 21.48 32.31 -20.60
N SER A 10 20.79 33.44 -20.48
CA SER A 10 20.82 34.33 -19.33
C SER A 10 20.22 33.64 -18.11
N GLY A 11 21.06 33.37 -17.11
CA GLY A 11 20.67 32.80 -15.82
C GLY A 11 19.85 33.78 -14.99
N LEU A 12 18.54 33.55 -14.91
CA LEU A 12 17.68 34.10 -13.87
C LEU A 12 17.87 33.25 -12.60
N PHE A 13 18.72 33.71 -11.69
CA PHE A 13 18.79 33.21 -10.32
C PHE A 13 17.50 33.61 -9.59
N PHE A 14 16.51 32.72 -9.58
CA PHE A 14 15.41 32.80 -8.63
C PHE A 14 15.98 32.47 -7.25
N SER A 15 16.25 33.52 -6.46
CA SER A 15 16.50 33.40 -5.03
C SER A 15 15.19 32.99 -4.35
N THR A 16 14.93 31.69 -4.28
CA THR A 16 13.83 31.15 -3.45
C THR A 16 14.22 31.35 -2.00
N THR A 17 13.76 32.45 -1.42
CA THR A 17 13.74 32.66 0.02
C THR A 17 13.02 31.47 0.66
N LEU A 18 13.79 30.60 1.31
CA LEU A 18 13.33 29.55 2.19
C LEU A 18 12.56 30.20 3.34
N PHE A 19 11.26 30.41 3.16
CA PHE A 19 10.37 30.60 4.28
C PHE A 19 10.40 29.31 5.10
N ALA A 20 10.92 29.39 6.32
CA ALA A 20 10.89 28.33 7.29
C ALA A 20 9.43 27.91 7.50
N ASN A 21 9.07 26.78 6.88
CA ASN A 21 7.74 26.21 6.99
C ASN A 21 7.53 25.85 8.48
N PRO A 22 6.44 26.29 9.14
CA PRO A 22 6.14 25.88 10.51
C PRO A 22 6.34 24.37 10.65
N SER A 23 7.05 23.95 11.71
CA SER A 23 7.54 22.58 11.87
C SER A 23 6.42 21.56 11.65
N ARG A 24 6.43 20.89 10.50
CA ARG A 24 5.47 19.83 10.17
C ARG A 24 5.48 18.80 11.31
N PRO A 25 4.34 18.21 11.68
CA PRO A 25 4.32 17.18 12.73
C PRO A 25 5.09 15.92 12.30
N VAL A 26 5.53 15.13 13.27
CA VAL A 26 6.13 13.81 13.01
C VAL A 26 5.01 12.85 12.56
N CYS A 27 5.23 12.15 11.45
CA CYS A 27 4.37 11.07 10.99
C CYS A 27 4.35 9.95 12.04
N SER A 28 3.18 9.69 12.63
CA SER A 28 3.00 8.62 13.61
C SER A 28 1.60 8.02 13.51
N MET A 29 1.46 6.78 13.96
CA MET A 29 0.16 6.13 14.10
C MET A 29 -0.77 6.95 15.01
N GLN A 30 -0.24 7.55 16.08
CA GLN A 30 -1.01 8.41 16.98
C GLN A 30 -1.61 9.61 16.25
N LEU A 31 -0.82 10.32 15.43
CA LEU A 31 -1.32 11.42 14.59
C LEU A 31 -2.47 10.97 13.69
N LEU A 32 -2.34 9.80 13.06
CA LEU A 32 -3.39 9.26 12.19
C LEU A 32 -4.63 8.79 12.97
N CYS A 33 -4.46 8.21 14.16
CA CYS A 33 -5.58 7.88 15.05
C CYS A 33 -6.33 9.15 15.47
N ASP A 34 -5.62 10.23 15.80
CA ASP A 34 -6.23 11.50 16.16
C ASP A 34 -6.95 12.14 14.98
N GLN A 35 -6.40 12.06 13.77
CA GLN A 35 -7.10 12.44 12.53
C GLN A 35 -8.37 11.62 12.32
N MET A 36 -8.34 10.31 12.53
CA MET A 36 -9.50 9.42 12.41
C MET A 36 -10.59 9.69 13.47
N ARG A 37 -10.23 10.15 14.68
CA ARG A 37 -11.22 10.57 15.69
C ARG A 37 -11.81 11.95 15.36
N ASN A 38 -10.99 12.83 14.80
CA ASN A 38 -11.37 14.21 14.47
C ASN A 38 -11.99 14.37 13.07
N THR A 39 -12.14 13.29 12.29
CA THR A 39 -12.79 13.32 10.97
C THR A 39 -14.29 13.58 11.02
N ASN A 40 -14.90 13.69 12.20
CA ASN A 40 -16.21 14.35 12.33
C ASN A 40 -16.14 15.88 12.12
N THR A 41 -14.95 16.48 12.00
CA THR A 41 -14.79 17.95 11.94
C THR A 41 -13.75 18.49 10.94
N VAL A 42 -12.73 17.73 10.53
CA VAL A 42 -11.56 18.32 9.81
C VAL A 42 -11.35 17.81 8.39
N LEU A 43 -11.78 16.60 8.09
CA LEU A 43 -11.83 16.10 6.73
C LEU A 43 -13.31 15.99 6.42
N ASN A 44 -13.89 16.99 5.75
CA ASN A 44 -15.19 16.87 5.09
C ASN A 44 -15.06 15.79 4.00
N PHE A 45 -14.90 14.54 4.42
CA PHE A 45 -15.20 13.37 3.64
C PHE A 45 -16.71 13.31 3.72
N ASP A 46 -17.36 13.86 2.71
CA ASP A 46 -18.68 13.39 2.35
C ASP A 46 -18.50 11.89 2.09
N ILE A 47 -18.62 11.06 3.13
CA ILE A 47 -18.91 9.65 2.95
C ILE A 47 -20.32 9.73 2.39
N PRO A 48 -20.53 9.47 1.08
CA PRO A 48 -21.85 9.63 0.50
C PRO A 48 -22.80 8.74 1.30
N GLU A 49 -23.70 9.39 2.06
CA GLU A 49 -24.54 8.76 3.09
C GLU A 49 -25.58 7.80 2.48
N ASN A 50 -25.54 7.60 1.16
CA ASN A 50 -26.52 6.79 0.47
C ASN A 50 -25.96 6.27 -0.86
N THR A 51 -25.15 5.23 -0.80
CA THR A 51 -25.05 4.28 -1.92
C THR A 51 -25.24 2.88 -1.36
N ASN A 52 -26.50 2.48 -1.20
CA ASN A 52 -26.90 1.07 -1.07
C ASN A 52 -26.55 0.22 -2.32
N SER A 53 -25.59 0.65 -3.15
CA SER A 53 -24.99 -0.21 -4.15
C SER A 53 -24.11 -1.19 -3.40
N GLU A 54 -24.66 -2.36 -3.14
CA GLU A 54 -23.95 -3.54 -2.69
C GLU A 54 -22.71 -3.70 -3.59
N LYS A 55 -21.54 -3.27 -3.10
CA LYS A 55 -20.29 -3.39 -3.85
C LYS A 55 -20.05 -4.88 -4.03
N SER A 56 -20.23 -5.36 -5.26
CA SER A 56 -19.97 -6.74 -5.64
C SER A 56 -18.47 -6.96 -5.83
N LEU A 57 -18.06 -8.22 -5.91
CA LEU A 57 -16.69 -8.60 -6.28
C LEU A 57 -16.27 -7.99 -7.63
N GLU A 58 -17.22 -7.81 -8.57
CA GLU A 58 -16.97 -7.20 -9.88
C GLU A 58 -16.45 -5.76 -9.74
N SER A 59 -16.89 -5.03 -8.71
CA SER A 59 -16.38 -3.68 -8.43
C SER A 59 -14.89 -3.64 -8.05
N LEU A 60 -14.30 -4.79 -7.68
CA LEU A 60 -12.86 -4.91 -7.39
C LEU A 60 -12.02 -5.16 -8.63
N GLU A 61 -12.58 -5.66 -9.73
CA GLU A 61 -11.80 -6.04 -10.91
C GLU A 61 -10.94 -4.89 -11.47
N PRO A 62 -11.44 -3.64 -11.60
CA PRO A 62 -10.61 -2.53 -12.05
C PRO A 62 -9.47 -2.23 -11.07
N LEU A 63 -9.73 -2.33 -9.77
CA LEU A 63 -8.71 -2.08 -8.73
C LEU A 63 -7.65 -3.18 -8.73
N PHE A 64 -8.07 -4.42 -8.97
CA PHE A 64 -7.17 -5.57 -9.05
C PHE A 64 -6.26 -5.46 -10.27
N ALA A 65 -6.82 -5.17 -11.45
CA ALA A 65 -6.05 -4.96 -12.67
C ALA A 65 -5.06 -3.79 -12.54
N GLU A 66 -5.49 -2.69 -11.91
CA GLU A 66 -4.60 -1.54 -11.62
C GLU A 66 -3.42 -1.95 -10.74
N ASN A 67 -3.65 -2.73 -9.67
CA ASN A 67 -2.57 -3.21 -8.80
C ASN A 67 -1.65 -4.22 -9.52
N GLN A 68 -2.20 -5.11 -10.36
CA GLN A 68 -1.37 -6.01 -11.18
C GLN A 68 -0.43 -5.21 -12.09
N ALA A 69 -0.95 -4.19 -12.78
CA ALA A 69 -0.14 -3.34 -13.65
C ALA A 69 0.97 -2.60 -12.87
N ALA A 70 0.64 -2.03 -11.71
CA ALA A 70 1.62 -1.36 -10.87
C ALA A 70 2.72 -2.32 -10.34
N ILE A 71 2.35 -3.56 -10.00
CA ILE A 71 3.34 -4.56 -9.56
C ILE A 71 4.23 -5.02 -10.73
N LEU A 72 3.69 -5.13 -11.94
CA LEU A 72 4.51 -5.41 -13.13
C LEU A 72 5.53 -4.29 -13.38
N GLU A 73 5.14 -3.03 -13.17
CA GLU A 73 6.07 -1.90 -13.26
C GLU A 73 7.14 -1.96 -12.16
N LEU A 74 6.76 -2.25 -10.92
CA LEU A 74 7.70 -2.46 -9.82
C LEU A 74 8.71 -3.58 -10.14
N LEU A 75 8.26 -4.69 -10.73
CA LEU A 75 9.15 -5.76 -11.19
C LEU A 75 10.08 -5.28 -12.30
N ALA A 76 9.58 -4.50 -13.26
CA ALA A 76 10.38 -3.94 -14.35
C ALA A 76 11.51 -3.04 -13.83
N GLN A 77 11.22 -2.17 -12.86
CA GLN A 77 12.21 -1.33 -12.17
C GLN A 77 13.30 -2.17 -11.46
N ARG A 78 12.99 -3.41 -11.08
CA ARG A 78 13.90 -4.35 -10.39
C ARG A 78 14.55 -5.36 -11.32
N LYS A 79 14.29 -5.32 -12.63
CA LYS A 79 14.77 -6.32 -13.59
C LYS A 79 16.30 -6.54 -13.53
N SER A 80 17.08 -5.48 -13.37
CA SER A 80 18.56 -5.56 -13.30
C SER A 80 19.09 -6.30 -12.06
N SER A 81 18.27 -6.47 -11.02
CA SER A 81 18.62 -7.18 -9.79
C SER A 81 18.25 -8.66 -9.78
N LEU A 82 17.65 -9.15 -10.88
CA LEU A 82 17.11 -10.49 -11.02
C LEU A 82 17.77 -11.21 -12.20
N SER A 83 17.85 -12.53 -12.13
CA SER A 83 18.09 -13.33 -13.33
C SER A 83 16.87 -13.24 -14.25
N GLN A 84 17.07 -13.37 -15.56
CA GLN A 84 15.99 -13.33 -16.54
C GLN A 84 14.91 -14.39 -16.24
N SER A 85 15.30 -15.61 -15.86
CA SER A 85 14.38 -16.68 -15.49
C SER A 85 13.51 -16.35 -14.28
N THR A 86 14.09 -15.70 -13.25
CA THR A 86 13.36 -15.29 -12.06
C THR A 86 12.39 -14.17 -12.41
N PHE A 87 12.83 -13.17 -13.16
CA PHE A 87 11.98 -12.08 -13.64
C PHE A 87 10.78 -12.61 -14.44
N ASP A 88 11.01 -13.46 -15.43
CA ASP A 88 9.94 -14.03 -16.27
C ASP A 88 8.96 -14.87 -15.45
N SER A 89 9.46 -15.64 -14.47
CA SER A 89 8.59 -16.41 -13.57
C SER A 89 7.70 -15.51 -12.71
N LEU A 90 8.21 -14.37 -12.22
CA LEU A 90 7.45 -13.44 -11.40
C LEU A 90 6.42 -12.67 -12.24
N VAL A 91 6.81 -12.22 -13.43
CA VAL A 91 5.88 -11.58 -14.39
C VAL A 91 4.76 -12.54 -14.76
N LYS A 92 5.09 -13.80 -15.08
CA LYS A 92 4.09 -14.83 -15.39
C LYS A 92 3.14 -15.01 -14.21
N ALA A 93 3.65 -15.18 -12.99
CA ALA A 93 2.82 -15.33 -11.80
C ALA A 93 1.88 -14.13 -11.58
N ILE A 94 2.34 -12.89 -11.75
CA ILE A 94 1.42 -11.73 -11.63
C ILE A 94 0.41 -11.66 -12.77
N SER A 95 0.77 -12.06 -13.98
CA SER A 95 -0.16 -12.03 -15.11
C SER A 95 -1.27 -13.08 -15.05
N THR A 96 -1.07 -14.17 -14.30
CA THR A 96 -2.01 -15.29 -14.26
C THR A 96 -2.89 -15.32 -13.01
N VAL A 97 -2.59 -14.51 -11.98
CA VAL A 97 -3.40 -14.46 -10.76
C VAL A 97 -4.73 -13.77 -11.04
N THR A 98 -5.82 -14.30 -10.49
CA THR A 98 -7.16 -13.71 -10.67
C THR A 98 -7.83 -13.44 -9.32
N LEU A 99 -8.88 -12.62 -9.33
CA LEU A 99 -9.82 -12.59 -8.21
C LEU A 99 -10.61 -13.90 -8.14
N GLY A 100 -10.95 -14.31 -6.93
CA GLY A 100 -11.80 -15.46 -6.65
C GLY A 100 -13.06 -15.07 -5.88
N ASN A 101 -14.14 -15.81 -6.11
CA ASN A 101 -15.39 -15.64 -5.36
C ASN A 101 -15.36 -16.52 -4.09
N PHE A 102 -15.59 -15.91 -2.92
CA PHE A 102 -15.68 -16.62 -1.63
C PHE A 102 -16.88 -17.57 -1.51
N GLU A 103 -17.84 -17.47 -2.43
CA GLU A 103 -18.93 -18.42 -2.58
C GLU A 103 -18.49 -19.74 -3.25
N ASP A 104 -17.28 -19.81 -3.81
CA ASP A 104 -16.71 -21.06 -4.35
C ASP A 104 -16.69 -22.14 -3.24
N PRO A 105 -17.42 -23.25 -3.40
CA PRO A 105 -17.49 -24.31 -2.39
C PRO A 105 -16.12 -24.92 -2.08
N LYS A 106 -15.17 -24.89 -3.01
CA LYS A 106 -13.81 -25.38 -2.78
C LYS A 106 -13.10 -24.53 -1.73
N ILE A 107 -13.33 -23.22 -1.74
CA ILE A 107 -12.71 -22.29 -0.78
C ILE A 107 -13.30 -22.42 0.61
N ARG A 108 -14.63 -22.52 0.70
CA ARG A 108 -15.30 -22.73 1.99
C ARG A 108 -14.82 -24.00 2.70
N LYS A 109 -14.40 -25.02 1.93
CA LYS A 109 -13.81 -26.26 2.48
C LYS A 109 -12.36 -26.09 2.94
N VAL A 110 -11.54 -25.35 2.21
CA VAL A 110 -10.12 -25.17 2.56
C VAL A 110 -9.95 -24.21 3.74
N PHE A 111 -10.78 -23.18 3.83
CA PHE A 111 -10.71 -22.19 4.90
C PHE A 111 -12.09 -21.97 5.56
N PRO A 112 -12.59 -22.96 6.33
CA PRO A 112 -13.83 -22.78 7.05
C PRO A 112 -13.70 -21.59 8.01
N GLY A 113 -14.58 -20.60 7.84
CA GLY A 113 -14.58 -19.40 8.67
C GLY A 113 -13.52 -18.35 8.30
N ALA A 114 -12.88 -18.43 7.12
CA ALA A 114 -11.94 -17.40 6.64
C ALA A 114 -12.49 -15.97 6.78
N CYS A 115 -13.79 -15.83 6.52
CA CYS A 115 -14.53 -14.57 6.56
C CYS A 115 -15.36 -14.36 7.83
N ASN A 116 -15.10 -15.11 8.91
CA ASN A 116 -15.66 -14.81 10.24
C ASN A 116 -15.11 -13.49 10.82
N ARG A 117 -14.09 -12.92 10.18
CA ARG A 117 -13.51 -11.61 10.43
C ARG A 117 -13.17 -10.94 9.09
N PRO A 118 -13.06 -9.60 9.03
CA PRO A 118 -12.56 -8.92 7.83
C PRO A 118 -11.16 -9.45 7.47
N ASN A 119 -11.04 -10.06 6.29
CA ASN A 119 -9.80 -10.69 5.84
C ASN A 119 -9.72 -10.77 4.31
N ALA A 120 -8.51 -10.79 3.78
CA ALA A 120 -8.22 -11.18 2.41
C ALA A 120 -7.15 -12.29 2.43
N ILE A 121 -7.04 -13.02 1.33
CA ILE A 121 -6.04 -14.10 1.21
C ILE A 121 -5.68 -14.38 -0.24
N TYR A 122 -4.39 -14.49 -0.50
CA TYR A 122 -3.85 -15.15 -1.67
C TYR A 122 -3.63 -16.65 -1.43
N ILE A 123 -4.15 -17.50 -2.32
CA ILE A 123 -3.97 -18.95 -2.26
C ILE A 123 -3.08 -19.40 -3.43
N ALA A 124 -1.82 -19.68 -3.14
CA ALA A 124 -0.81 -20.02 -4.16
C ALA A 124 -1.20 -21.21 -5.06
N GLY A 125 -1.74 -22.29 -4.48
CA GLY A 125 -2.12 -23.49 -5.24
C GLY A 125 -3.30 -23.29 -6.20
N MET A 126 -4.11 -22.26 -5.99
CA MET A 126 -5.23 -21.88 -6.87
C MET A 126 -4.94 -20.64 -7.69
N HIS A 127 -3.86 -19.94 -7.34
CA HIS A 127 -3.43 -18.70 -7.96
C HIS A 127 -4.54 -17.63 -7.98
N LYS A 128 -5.19 -17.46 -6.83
CA LYS A 128 -6.34 -16.56 -6.67
C LYS A 128 -6.23 -15.72 -5.41
N VAL A 129 -6.67 -14.47 -5.52
CA VAL A 129 -6.88 -13.55 -4.39
C VAL A 129 -8.37 -13.54 -4.04
N TYR A 130 -8.68 -13.68 -2.75
CA TYR A 130 -10.03 -13.64 -2.24
C TYR A 130 -10.17 -12.48 -1.25
N VAL A 131 -11.24 -11.68 -1.38
CA VAL A 131 -11.54 -10.56 -0.47
C VAL A 131 -12.88 -10.78 0.23
N CYS A 132 -12.89 -10.86 1.56
CA CYS A 132 -14.11 -11.18 2.29
C CYS A 132 -15.15 -10.07 2.10
N PRO A 133 -16.46 -10.40 2.03
CA PRO A 133 -17.50 -9.39 1.80
C PRO A 133 -17.48 -8.22 2.79
N SER A 134 -17.11 -8.48 4.04
CA SER A 134 -16.99 -7.44 5.08
C SER A 134 -15.93 -6.38 4.81
N LEU A 135 -14.98 -6.63 3.89
CA LEU A 135 -14.00 -5.64 3.45
C LEU A 135 -14.52 -4.74 2.33
N LEU A 136 -15.57 -5.14 1.59
CA LEU A 136 -16.04 -4.41 0.41
C LEU A 136 -16.63 -3.03 0.75
N SER A 137 -17.03 -2.82 2.00
CA SER A 137 -17.51 -1.53 2.50
C SER A 137 -16.39 -0.51 2.71
N TYR A 138 -15.13 -0.91 2.72
CA TYR A 138 -14.03 0.02 2.91
C TYR A 138 -13.86 0.98 1.71
N PRO A 139 -13.26 2.16 1.93
CA PRO A 139 -12.91 3.07 0.85
C PRO A 139 -11.96 2.45 -0.17
N GLN A 140 -11.95 3.01 -1.38
CA GLN A 140 -11.17 2.49 -2.49
C GLN A 140 -9.66 2.47 -2.17
N GLY A 141 -9.14 3.46 -1.42
CA GLY A 141 -7.74 3.47 -0.99
C GLY A 141 -7.38 2.25 -0.14
N THR A 142 -8.25 1.84 0.78
CA THR A 142 -8.04 0.64 1.62
C THR A 142 -8.14 -0.63 0.79
N LEU A 143 -9.14 -0.74 -0.09
CA LEU A 143 -9.29 -1.89 -0.97
C LEU A 143 -8.07 -2.08 -1.88
N LYS A 144 -7.50 -0.98 -2.41
CA LYS A 144 -6.25 -1.03 -3.17
C LYS A 144 -5.08 -1.52 -2.31
N GLN A 145 -4.96 -1.03 -1.08
CA GLN A 145 -3.93 -1.50 -0.15
C GLN A 145 -4.02 -3.01 0.08
N ILE A 146 -5.23 -3.51 0.38
CA ILE A 146 -5.49 -4.94 0.61
C ILE A 146 -5.11 -5.76 -0.62
N LEU A 147 -5.61 -5.38 -1.80
CA LEU A 147 -5.31 -6.11 -3.04
C LEU A 147 -3.82 -6.10 -3.39
N ALA A 148 -3.14 -4.97 -3.22
CA ALA A 148 -1.70 -4.87 -3.46
C ALA A 148 -0.90 -5.73 -2.48
N HIS A 149 -1.34 -5.82 -1.22
CA HIS A 149 -0.74 -6.70 -0.22
C HIS A 149 -0.87 -8.17 -0.64
N GLU A 150 -2.08 -8.63 -0.99
CA GLU A 150 -2.27 -10.02 -1.42
C GLU A 150 -1.51 -10.37 -2.71
N LEU A 151 -1.41 -9.42 -3.64
CA LEU A 151 -0.56 -9.57 -4.83
C LEU A 151 0.94 -9.56 -4.51
N GLY A 152 1.35 -8.90 -3.42
CA GLY A 152 2.71 -8.97 -2.90
C GLY A 152 3.13 -10.41 -2.56
N HIS A 153 2.23 -11.22 -2.01
CA HIS A 153 2.49 -12.64 -1.76
C HIS A 153 2.71 -13.47 -3.05
N VAL A 154 2.19 -13.02 -4.21
CA VAL A 154 2.44 -13.68 -5.49
C VAL A 154 3.91 -13.55 -5.89
N ILE A 155 4.54 -12.42 -5.57
CA ILE A 155 5.94 -12.12 -5.90
C ILE A 155 6.89 -12.23 -4.71
N GLN A 156 6.50 -12.97 -3.66
CA GLN A 156 7.25 -13.11 -2.40
C GLN A 156 8.76 -13.38 -2.58
N LYS A 157 9.14 -14.15 -3.61
CA LYS A 157 10.55 -14.49 -3.89
C LYS A 157 11.43 -13.27 -4.15
N LEU A 158 10.86 -12.14 -4.60
CA LEU A 158 11.58 -10.89 -4.81
C LEU A 158 12.24 -10.39 -3.52
N GLN A 159 11.69 -10.68 -2.34
CA GLN A 159 12.25 -10.24 -1.06
C GLN A 159 13.70 -10.70 -0.85
N ASN A 160 14.08 -11.87 -1.39
CA ASN A 160 15.43 -12.42 -1.28
C ASN A 160 16.48 -11.59 -2.04
N HIS A 161 16.02 -10.73 -2.95
CA HIS A 161 16.85 -9.84 -3.76
C HIS A 161 16.88 -8.41 -3.23
N ILE A 162 16.22 -8.14 -2.11
CA ILE A 162 16.17 -6.81 -1.48
C ILE A 162 16.90 -6.90 -0.12
N PRO A 163 18.13 -6.37 0.00
CA PRO A 163 19.02 -6.64 1.14
C PRO A 163 18.43 -6.34 2.52
N CYS A 164 17.65 -5.28 2.65
CA CYS A 164 17.09 -4.81 3.92
C CYS A 164 16.08 -5.80 4.53
N PHE A 165 15.52 -6.75 3.77
CA PHE A 165 14.61 -7.75 4.33
C PHE A 165 15.32 -8.82 5.17
N LYS A 166 16.64 -8.92 5.07
CA LYS A 166 17.45 -9.88 5.83
C LYS A 166 17.42 -9.62 7.34
N ASP A 167 17.16 -8.38 7.74
CA ASP A 167 17.20 -7.93 9.13
C ASP A 167 15.86 -8.09 9.85
N PHE A 168 14.78 -8.42 9.12
CA PHE A 168 13.46 -8.65 9.73
C PHE A 168 13.34 -10.06 10.33
N PRO A 169 12.47 -10.25 11.34
CA PRO A 169 12.17 -11.56 11.87
C PRO A 169 11.67 -12.50 10.76
N LYS A 170 12.29 -13.67 10.60
CA LYS A 170 11.95 -14.65 9.53
C LYS A 170 10.47 -15.01 9.48
N LYS A 171 9.77 -15.04 10.64
CA LYS A 171 8.34 -15.35 10.72
C LYS A 171 7.44 -14.22 10.18
N GLN A 172 7.98 -13.02 10.02
CA GLN A 172 7.25 -11.81 9.64
C GLN A 172 7.66 -11.25 8.28
N VAL A 173 8.79 -11.71 7.73
CA VAL A 173 9.34 -11.17 6.48
C VAL A 173 8.32 -11.21 5.34
N ASP A 174 7.49 -12.26 5.29
CA ASP A 174 6.54 -12.43 4.20
C ASP A 174 5.44 -11.36 4.22
N GLU A 175 4.87 -11.12 5.40
CA GLU A 175 3.86 -10.06 5.66
C GLU A 175 4.44 -8.65 5.50
N ILE A 176 5.66 -8.43 6.00
CA ILE A 176 6.35 -7.14 5.87
C ILE A 176 6.64 -6.85 4.39
N PHE A 177 7.02 -7.86 3.61
CA PHE A 177 7.25 -7.71 2.18
C PHE A 177 5.96 -7.41 1.42
N ALA A 178 4.86 -8.11 1.73
CA ALA A 178 3.55 -7.83 1.14
C ALA A 178 3.09 -6.39 1.42
N ASP A 179 3.27 -5.91 2.66
CA ASP A 179 3.02 -4.51 3.01
C ASP A 179 3.94 -3.52 2.29
N TRP A 180 5.21 -3.86 2.13
CA TRP A 180 6.16 -3.03 1.39
C TRP A 180 5.74 -2.90 -0.07
N VAL A 181 5.35 -4.00 -0.73
CA VAL A 181 4.82 -3.97 -2.10
C VAL A 181 3.59 -3.05 -2.16
N ALA A 182 2.63 -3.22 -1.25
CA ALA A 182 1.45 -2.35 -1.17
C ALA A 182 1.83 -0.87 -1.01
N SER A 183 2.79 -0.57 -0.13
CA SER A 183 3.26 0.80 0.09
C SER A 183 3.91 1.41 -1.15
N LYS A 184 4.67 0.63 -1.94
CA LYS A 184 5.30 1.10 -3.18
C LYS A 184 4.27 1.39 -4.26
N VAL A 185 3.33 0.47 -4.49
CA VAL A 185 2.22 0.65 -5.45
C VAL A 185 1.40 1.90 -5.12
N LEU A 186 1.04 2.08 -3.85
CA LEU A 186 0.25 3.24 -3.43
C LEU A 186 1.06 4.54 -3.47
N SER A 187 2.34 4.50 -3.09
CA SER A 187 3.24 5.65 -3.10
C SER A 187 3.37 6.26 -4.50
N GLU A 188 3.57 5.44 -5.53
CA GLU A 188 3.64 5.92 -6.92
C GLU A 188 2.34 6.63 -7.33
N LYS A 189 1.19 6.04 -7.01
CA LYS A 189 -0.11 6.64 -7.31
C LYS A 189 -0.32 7.96 -6.56
N ILE A 190 0.04 8.02 -5.27
CA ILE A 190 -0.06 9.24 -4.46
C ILE A 190 0.86 10.34 -5.03
N ALA A 191 2.08 9.98 -5.45
CA ALA A 191 3.04 10.93 -6.01
C ALA A 191 2.58 11.56 -7.34
N LEU A 192 1.80 10.80 -8.14
CA LEU A 192 1.27 11.27 -9.42
C LEU A 192 -0.03 12.09 -9.28
N GLU A 193 -0.66 12.09 -8.11
CA GLU A 193 -1.88 12.84 -7.86
C GLU A 193 -1.58 14.34 -7.73
N ARG A 194 -2.19 15.14 -8.61
CA ARG A 194 -1.96 16.59 -8.68
C ARG A 194 -2.75 17.33 -7.61
N ASP A 195 -3.94 16.85 -7.28
CA ASP A 195 -4.73 17.43 -6.19
C ASP A 195 -4.20 16.94 -4.85
N LYS A 196 -3.53 17.85 -4.12
CA LYS A 196 -2.99 17.57 -2.78
C LYS A 196 -4.04 17.06 -1.79
N ARG A 197 -5.30 17.46 -1.93
CA ARG A 197 -6.39 16.96 -1.07
C ARG A 197 -6.73 15.51 -1.42
N ALA A 198 -6.83 15.19 -2.71
CA ALA A 198 -7.03 13.82 -3.18
C ALA A 198 -5.86 12.90 -2.79
N ALA A 199 -4.61 13.38 -2.92
CA ALA A 199 -3.42 12.66 -2.49
C ALA A 199 -3.44 12.35 -0.98
N GLY A 200 -3.75 13.37 -0.15
CA GLY A 200 -3.88 13.21 1.29
C GLY A 200 -5.00 12.24 1.69
N LYS A 201 -6.15 12.32 1.00
CA LYS A 201 -7.27 11.37 1.17
C LYS A 201 -6.82 9.94 0.86
N GLN A 202 -6.16 9.73 -0.27
CA GLN A 202 -5.71 8.39 -0.67
C GLN A 202 -4.68 7.82 0.31
N ALA A 203 -3.70 8.64 0.72
CA ALA A 203 -2.70 8.25 1.71
C ALA A 203 -3.37 7.83 3.04
N PHE A 204 -4.33 8.62 3.53
CA PHE A 204 -5.06 8.31 4.75
C PHE A 204 -5.96 7.06 4.61
N GLU A 205 -6.77 6.99 3.56
CA GLU A 205 -7.70 5.87 3.33
C GLU A 205 -6.98 4.53 3.22
N SER A 206 -5.82 4.49 2.57
CA SER A 206 -5.05 3.26 2.44
C SER A 206 -4.61 2.65 3.79
N GLN A 207 -4.65 3.43 4.87
CA GLN A 207 -4.25 3.02 6.21
C GLN A 207 -5.43 2.66 7.12
N LEU A 208 -6.67 2.88 6.67
CA LEU A 208 -7.85 2.77 7.53
C LEU A 208 -8.05 1.37 8.09
N LEU A 209 -7.69 0.31 7.37
CA LEU A 209 -7.75 -1.05 7.92
C LEU A 209 -6.87 -1.16 9.18
N PHE A 210 -5.61 -0.76 9.10
CA PHE A 210 -4.69 -0.82 10.24
C PHE A 210 -5.11 0.13 11.36
N LEU A 211 -5.53 1.35 11.03
CA LEU A 211 -5.99 2.32 12.03
C LEU A 211 -7.23 1.83 12.77
N SER A 212 -8.19 1.22 12.07
CA SER A 212 -9.40 0.67 12.69
C SER A 212 -9.08 -0.41 13.73
N LEU A 213 -8.02 -1.19 13.50
CA LEU A 213 -7.57 -2.24 14.41
C LEU A 213 -6.69 -1.70 15.56
N ALA A 214 -5.83 -0.71 15.26
CA ALA A 214 -4.84 -0.20 16.20
C ALA A 214 -5.39 0.85 17.17
N CYS A 215 -6.29 1.73 16.69
CA CYS A 215 -6.81 2.84 17.50
C CYS A 215 -7.96 2.44 18.43
N GLY A 216 -8.51 1.22 18.28
CA GLY A 216 -9.77 0.79 18.91
C GLY A 216 -9.67 0.06 20.25
N GLN A 217 -8.55 -0.59 20.59
CA GLN A 217 -8.42 -1.39 21.82
C GLN A 217 -6.95 -1.64 22.21
N PRO A 218 -6.61 -1.77 23.52
CA PRO A 218 -5.35 -2.37 23.95
C PRO A 218 -5.33 -3.84 23.54
N GLN A 219 -4.57 -4.17 22.49
CA GLN A 219 -4.57 -5.54 21.97
C GLN A 219 -3.76 -6.48 22.86
N LYS A 220 -4.44 -7.43 23.52
CA LYS A 220 -3.80 -8.74 23.78
C LYS A 220 -3.49 -9.34 22.42
N LYS A 221 -2.20 -9.54 22.13
CA LYS A 221 -1.76 -10.14 20.87
C LYS A 221 -2.35 -11.55 20.73
N PRO A 222 -3.22 -11.81 19.76
CA PRO A 222 -3.62 -13.17 19.45
C PRO A 222 -2.42 -13.95 18.89
N ASP A 223 -2.44 -15.28 18.93
CA ASP A 223 -1.28 -16.10 18.53
C ASP A 223 -0.84 -15.89 17.07
N TRP A 224 -1.78 -15.54 16.17
CA TRP A 224 -1.45 -15.19 14.78
C TRP A 224 -0.66 -13.88 14.64
N ALA A 225 -0.62 -13.04 15.68
CA ALA A 225 0.22 -11.84 15.73
C ALA A 225 1.72 -12.16 15.76
N GLN A 226 2.11 -13.44 15.82
CA GLN A 226 3.52 -13.83 15.70
C GLN A 226 4.03 -13.70 14.26
N THR A 227 3.18 -13.94 13.25
CA THR A 227 3.59 -13.85 11.83
C THR A 227 3.44 -12.46 11.24
N HIS A 228 2.71 -11.57 11.91
CA HIS A 228 2.51 -10.20 11.44
C HIS A 228 3.32 -9.21 12.28
N PRO A 229 3.96 -8.21 11.67
CA PRO A 229 4.40 -7.03 12.41
C PRO A 229 3.19 -6.38 13.11
N ASN A 230 3.43 -5.71 14.23
CA ASN A 230 2.36 -4.95 14.88
C ASN A 230 1.88 -3.79 13.97
N PHE A 231 0.63 -3.35 14.14
CA PHE A 231 0.04 -2.32 13.27
C PHE A 231 0.82 -0.99 13.26
N GLN A 232 1.42 -0.61 14.38
CA GLN A 232 2.26 0.59 14.45
C GLN A 232 3.48 0.46 13.53
N ASN A 233 4.17 -0.68 13.54
CA ASN A 233 5.33 -0.91 12.67
C ASN A 233 4.90 -0.96 11.20
N ARG A 234 3.76 -1.58 10.87
CA ARG A 234 3.21 -1.58 9.51
C ARG A 234 3.04 -0.15 9.02
N ILE A 235 2.36 0.68 9.80
CA ILE A 235 2.10 2.08 9.44
C ILE A 235 3.40 2.89 9.39
N GLU A 236 4.14 2.95 10.49
CA GLU A 236 5.24 3.90 10.67
C GLU A 236 6.51 3.51 9.91
N GLN A 237 6.86 2.22 9.88
CA GLN A 237 8.12 1.76 9.31
C GLN A 237 8.01 1.38 7.83
N ILE A 238 6.80 1.05 7.36
CA ILE A 238 6.59 0.62 5.97
C ILE A 238 5.94 1.74 5.17
N PHE A 239 4.71 2.11 5.50
CA PHE A 239 3.96 3.09 4.70
C PHE A 239 4.46 4.52 4.88
N LEU A 240 4.64 4.99 6.12
CA LEU A 240 5.13 6.35 6.40
C LEU A 240 6.62 6.51 6.10
N SER A 241 7.34 5.44 5.78
CA SER A 241 8.69 5.54 5.22
C SER A 241 8.69 6.07 3.77
N GLN A 242 7.57 5.92 3.05
CA GLN A 242 7.46 6.38 1.67
C GLN A 242 7.33 7.92 1.60
N PRO A 243 8.20 8.64 0.87
CA PRO A 243 8.14 10.10 0.80
C PRO A 243 6.79 10.65 0.32
N ALA A 244 6.13 9.96 -0.61
CA ALA A 244 4.82 10.37 -1.13
C ALA A 244 3.74 10.38 -0.03
N PHE A 245 3.77 9.41 0.88
CA PHE A 245 2.86 9.38 2.03
C PHE A 245 3.13 10.55 2.98
N GLN A 246 4.39 10.82 3.29
CA GLN A 246 4.76 11.92 4.19
C GLN A 246 4.33 13.28 3.63
N GLU A 247 4.58 13.52 2.34
CA GLU A 247 4.17 14.76 1.66
C GLU A 247 2.65 14.89 1.61
N ALA A 248 1.94 13.83 1.21
CA ALA A 248 0.48 13.83 1.13
C ALA A 248 -0.20 14.07 2.50
N LEU A 249 0.36 13.49 3.57
CA LEU A 249 -0.12 13.65 4.95
C LEU A 249 0.44 14.89 5.65
N ARG A 250 1.30 15.67 4.97
CA ARG A 250 1.94 16.89 5.49
C ARG A 250 2.69 16.68 6.81
N CYS A 251 3.34 15.52 6.95
CA CYS A 251 4.15 15.17 8.11
C CYS A 251 5.59 14.83 7.69
N HIS A 252 6.47 14.55 8.65
CA HIS A 252 7.82 14.05 8.38
C HIS A 252 8.14 12.81 9.22
N SER A 253 8.85 11.82 8.68
CA SER A 253 9.34 10.70 9.48
C SER A 253 10.60 11.08 10.24
N LYS A 254 10.76 10.60 11.48
CA LYS A 254 12.11 10.44 12.04
C LYS A 254 12.83 9.42 11.17
N SER A 255 14.04 9.74 10.69
CA SER A 255 14.84 8.84 9.86
C SER A 255 14.84 7.43 10.45
N MET A 256 14.22 6.48 9.74
CA MET A 256 14.23 5.07 10.10
C MET A 256 14.97 4.29 9.01
N ASN A 257 15.71 3.26 9.42
CA ASN A 257 16.31 2.27 8.54
C ASN A 257 15.18 1.53 7.81
N SER A 258 14.76 2.08 6.68
CA SER A 258 13.62 1.57 5.90
C SER A 258 14.14 0.86 4.66
N CYS A 259 13.36 -0.11 4.20
CA CYS A 259 13.59 -0.87 2.98
C CYS A 259 13.37 -0.07 1.68
N GLY A 260 13.54 1.25 1.76
CA GLY A 260 13.53 2.17 0.65
C GLY A 260 12.60 3.34 0.88
#